data_AF-A0A1Q7D7B1-F1
#
_entry.id   AF-A0A1Q7D7B1-F1
#
_cell.length_a   1.000
_cell.length_b   1.000
_cell.length_c   1.000
_cell.angle_alpha   90.00
_cell.angle_beta   90.00
_cell.angle_gamma   90.00
#
_symmetry.space_group_name_H-M   'P 1'
#
loop_
_entity.id
_entity.type
_entity.pdbx_description
1 polymer ?
#
loop_
_entity_poly.entity_id
_entity_poly.type
_entity_poly.pdbx_seq_one_letter_code
_entity_poly.pdbx_strand_id
1 'polypeptide(L)'
;MPDASGNVTMIFEHMGHKVFPETRYIVKGAGDANFSGAGTLLKAGESSYRPTLCGTKVLPVCRWGDFEATSFDGSGHIWFSGEYANLFQGVNTPPAFGRNWGTWIGAISAS
;
A
#
# COMPACT_ATOMS: atom_id res chain seq x y z
N MET A 1 5.78 -15.59 10.32
CA MET A 1 5.79 -16.88 11.05
C MET A 1 4.51 -17.62 10.70
N PRO A 2 4.51 -18.96 10.66
CA PRO A 2 3.27 -19.71 10.53
C PRO A 2 2.36 -19.50 11.74
N ASP A 3 1.05 -19.53 11.54
CA ASP A 3 0.08 -19.56 12.63
C ASP A 3 0.05 -20.93 13.34
N ALA A 4 -0.84 -21.07 14.34
CA ALA A 4 -1.03 -22.34 15.07
C ALA A 4 -1.50 -23.50 14.17
N SER A 5 -2.07 -23.20 13.01
CA SER A 5 -2.51 -24.18 12.02
C SER A 5 -1.44 -24.46 10.96
N GLY A 6 -0.33 -23.72 10.95
CA GLY A 6 0.76 -23.82 9.97
C GLY A 6 0.60 -22.93 8.72
N ASN A 7 -0.40 -22.03 8.68
CA ASN A 7 -0.60 -21.11 7.56
C ASN A 7 0.40 -19.96 7.64
N VAL A 8 0.82 -19.42 6.49
CA VAL A 8 1.74 -18.29 6.42
C VAL A 8 1.03 -17.10 5.77
N THR A 9 0.95 -15.99 6.50
CA THR A 9 0.43 -14.72 5.99
C THR A 9 1.57 -13.82 5.51
N MET A 10 1.39 -13.20 4.35
CA MET A 10 2.31 -12.21 3.77
C MET A 10 1.53 -10.94 3.42
N ILE A 11 2.09 -9.79 3.78
CA ILE A 11 1.70 -8.49 3.22
C ILE A 11 2.68 -8.16 2.11
N PHE A 12 2.17 -7.62 1.01
CA PHE A 12 2.96 -7.26 -0.16
C PHE A 12 2.34 -6.09 -0.92
N GLU A 13 3.20 -5.39 -1.67
CA GLU A 13 2.79 -4.39 -2.63
C GLU A 13 2.61 -5.04 -4.00
N HIS A 14 1.48 -4.80 -4.65
CA HIS A 14 1.28 -5.14 -6.05
C HIS A 14 1.29 -3.86 -6.89
N MET A 15 2.11 -3.84 -7.94
CA MET A 15 2.22 -2.67 -8.82
C MET A 15 2.54 -3.12 -10.24
N GLY A 16 2.19 -2.28 -11.22
CA GLY A 16 2.51 -2.53 -12.62
C GLY A 16 2.16 -1.35 -13.50
N HIS A 17 2.38 -1.49 -14.81
CA HIS A 17 2.17 -0.39 -15.78
C HIS A 17 0.71 0.14 -15.86
N LYS A 18 -0.26 -0.58 -15.30
CA LYS A 18 -1.69 -0.21 -15.21
C LYS A 18 -2.23 -0.18 -13.77
N VAL A 19 -1.39 -0.51 -12.79
CA VAL A 19 -1.79 -0.69 -11.39
C VAL A 19 -0.90 0.19 -10.55
N PHE A 20 -1.49 1.23 -9.97
CA PHE A 20 -0.82 2.02 -8.94
C PHE A 20 -0.53 1.13 -7.72
N PRO A 21 0.61 1.32 -7.03
CA PRO A 21 0.99 0.48 -5.91
C PRO A 21 -0.15 0.29 -4.91
N GLU A 22 -0.58 -0.95 -4.72
CA GLU A 22 -1.65 -1.32 -3.81
C GLU A 22 -1.13 -2.30 -2.77
N THR A 23 -1.62 -2.16 -1.54
CA THR A 23 -1.22 -3.04 -0.42
C THR A 23 -2.22 -4.17 -0.30
N ARG A 24 -1.68 -5.39 -0.28
CA ARG A 24 -2.46 -6.62 -0.24
C ARG A 24 -1.91 -7.55 0.82
N TYR A 25 -2.73 -8.51 1.25
CA TYR A 25 -2.24 -9.68 1.97
C TYR A 25 -2.69 -10.96 1.31
N ILE A 26 -1.93 -12.02 1.56
CA ILE A 26 -2.22 -13.36 1.05
C ILE A 26 -1.84 -14.39 2.10
N VAL A 27 -2.61 -15.48 2.15
CA VAL A 27 -2.38 -16.61 3.05
C VAL A 27 -1.99 -17.82 2.21
N LYS A 28 -0.88 -18.45 2.58
CA LYS A 28 -0.49 -19.78 2.10
C LYS A 28 -0.91 -20.81 3.13
N GLY A 29 -1.71 -21.77 2.72
CA GLY A 29 -2.19 -22.83 3.61
C GLY A 29 -1.05 -23.69 4.15
N ALA A 30 -1.29 -24.31 5.30
CA ALA A 30 -0.40 -25.33 5.83
C ALA A 30 -0.27 -26.49 4.82
N GLY A 31 0.97 -26.88 4.52
CA GLY A 31 1.26 -27.91 3.52
C GLY A 31 1.32 -27.42 2.07
N ASP A 32 0.87 -26.20 1.77
CA ASP A 32 1.01 -25.63 0.43
C ASP A 32 2.47 -25.25 0.13
N ALA A 33 2.93 -25.62 -1.07
CA ALA A 33 4.27 -25.29 -1.53
C ALA A 33 4.43 -23.80 -1.83
N ASN A 34 3.41 -23.15 -2.41
CA ASN A 34 3.47 -21.77 -2.89
C ASN A 34 2.24 -20.96 -2.47
N PHE A 35 2.40 -19.64 -2.39
CA PHE A 35 1.25 -18.72 -2.38
C PHE A 35 0.50 -18.81 -3.71
N SER A 36 -0.82 -18.62 -3.70
CA SER A 36 -1.63 -18.64 -4.92
C SER A 36 -2.77 -17.62 -4.89
N GLY A 37 -3.09 -17.05 -6.05
CA GLY A 37 -4.14 -16.03 -6.19
C GLY A 37 -3.63 -14.58 -6.10
N ALA A 38 -4.57 -13.63 -6.12
CA ALA A 38 -4.28 -12.20 -6.15
C ALA A 38 -4.14 -11.55 -4.76
N GLY A 39 -4.38 -12.32 -3.70
CA GLY A 39 -4.49 -11.77 -2.34
C GLY A 39 -5.72 -10.87 -2.14
N THR A 40 -5.95 -10.49 -0.89
CA THR A 40 -6.99 -9.57 -0.46
C THR A 40 -6.45 -8.15 -0.46
N LEU A 41 -7.22 -7.23 -1.02
CA LEU A 41 -6.88 -5.80 -1.06
C LEU A 41 -7.09 -5.15 0.31
N LEU A 42 -6.04 -4.54 0.85
CA LEU A 42 -6.11 -3.73 2.08
C LEU A 42 -6.22 -2.24 1.75
N LYS A 43 -5.43 -1.77 0.79
CA LYS A 43 -5.47 -0.39 0.30
C LYS A 43 -5.26 -0.35 -1.21
N ALA A 44 -6.23 0.21 -1.93
CA ALA A 44 -6.08 0.51 -3.35
C ALA A 44 -5.06 1.63 -3.56
N GLY A 45 -4.20 1.45 -4.57
CA GLY A 45 -3.26 2.48 -5.00
C GLY A 45 -3.93 3.68 -5.63
N GLU A 46 -3.30 4.85 -5.49
CA GLU A 46 -3.87 6.09 -5.99
C GLU A 46 -3.11 6.68 -7.18
N SER A 47 -3.85 7.25 -8.14
CA SER A 47 -3.30 7.93 -9.31
C SER A 47 -2.75 9.31 -8.94
N SER A 48 -1.62 9.25 -8.24
CA SER A 48 -1.02 10.41 -7.60
C SER A 48 0.13 10.98 -8.44
N TYR A 49 0.66 10.27 -9.43
CA TYR A 49 1.84 10.73 -10.14
C TYR A 49 1.56 11.92 -11.09
N ARG A 50 2.35 13.02 -10.97
CA ARG A 50 2.31 14.21 -11.85
C ARG A 50 3.62 14.36 -12.63
N PRO A 51 3.84 13.58 -13.71
CA PRO A 51 5.10 13.59 -14.45
C PRO A 51 5.49 14.96 -14.99
N THR A 52 4.51 15.80 -15.33
CA THR A 52 4.75 17.13 -15.90
C THR A 52 5.25 18.17 -14.89
N LEU A 53 5.12 17.92 -13.59
CA LEU A 53 5.64 18.80 -12.54
C LEU A 53 6.92 18.26 -11.88
N CYS A 54 7.23 16.99 -12.09
CA CYS A 54 8.43 16.33 -11.59
C CYS A 54 9.70 17.03 -12.08
N GLY A 55 10.62 17.33 -11.14
CA GLY A 55 11.90 17.98 -11.43
C GLY A 55 11.80 19.49 -11.67
N THR A 56 10.63 20.09 -11.43
CA THR A 56 10.43 21.54 -11.54
C THR A 56 10.68 22.24 -10.20
N LYS A 57 10.77 23.59 -10.21
CA LYS A 57 10.81 24.38 -8.95
C LYS A 57 9.61 24.13 -8.04
N VAL A 58 8.47 23.70 -8.59
CA VAL A 58 7.22 23.45 -7.85
C VAL A 58 7.23 22.06 -7.21
N LEU A 59 7.83 21.06 -7.88
CA LEU A 59 8.00 19.71 -7.34
C LEU A 59 9.44 19.22 -7.61
N PRO A 60 10.42 19.65 -6.80
CA PRO A 60 11.84 19.41 -7.07
C PRO A 60 12.23 17.93 -6.93
N VAL A 61 11.44 17.15 -6.20
CA VAL A 61 11.62 15.70 -6.04
C VAL A 61 10.42 14.98 -6.62
N CYS A 62 10.69 14.14 -7.61
CA CYS A 62 9.70 13.22 -8.17
C CYS A 62 9.49 12.10 -7.16
N ARG A 63 8.35 12.11 -6.48
CA ARG A 63 7.94 11.02 -5.60
C ARG A 63 7.00 10.11 -6.36
N TRP A 64 7.35 8.84 -6.40
CA TRP A 64 6.66 7.83 -7.19
C TRP A 64 5.94 6.90 -6.24
N GLY A 65 4.61 6.88 -6.31
CA GLY A 65 3.80 5.87 -5.66
C GLY A 65 3.51 6.09 -4.18
N ASP A 66 2.74 5.15 -3.65
CA ASP A 66 2.48 4.98 -2.24
C ASP A 66 3.66 4.20 -1.64
N PHE A 67 4.06 4.52 -0.40
CA PHE A 67 5.09 3.79 0.32
C PHE A 67 4.44 2.93 1.39
N GLU A 68 4.89 1.70 1.60
CA GLU A 68 4.42 0.85 2.68
C GLU A 68 5.56 0.46 3.64
N ALA A 69 5.22 0.38 4.92
CA ALA A 69 6.07 -0.17 5.95
C ALA A 69 5.28 -1.18 6.77
N THR A 70 5.77 -2.42 6.79
CA THR A 70 5.18 -3.52 7.55
C THR A 70 6.00 -3.86 8.78
N SER A 71 5.33 -4.22 9.88
CA SER A 71 5.97 -4.80 11.06
C SER A 71 5.09 -5.87 11.70
N PHE A 72 5.71 -6.93 12.19
CA PHE A 72 5.05 -7.96 12.97
C PHE A 72 5.26 -7.69 14.47
N ASP A 73 4.20 -7.64 15.25
CA ASP A 73 4.26 -7.25 16.67
C ASP A 73 4.60 -8.40 17.63
N GLY A 74 4.79 -9.62 17.14
CA GLY A 74 5.03 -10.79 18.01
C GLY A 74 3.78 -11.33 18.70
N SER A 75 2.66 -10.60 18.64
CA SER A 75 1.41 -10.86 19.37
C SER A 75 0.25 -11.23 18.43
N GLY A 76 0.58 -11.69 17.23
CA GLY A 76 -0.40 -12.19 16.27
C GLY A 76 -0.93 -11.13 15.30
N HIS A 77 -0.35 -9.93 15.24
CA HIS A 77 -0.74 -8.94 14.23
C HIS A 77 0.43 -8.55 13.33
N ILE A 78 0.08 -8.32 12.07
CA ILE A 78 0.94 -7.63 11.13
C ILE A 78 0.39 -6.22 10.97
N TRP A 79 1.16 -5.25 11.44
CA TRP A 79 0.91 -3.83 11.28
C TRP A 79 1.47 -3.36 9.95
N PHE A 80 0.72 -2.50 9.29
CA PHE A 80 1.13 -1.87 8.06
C PHE A 80 0.80 -0.38 8.12
N SER A 81 1.64 0.42 7.49
CA SER A 81 1.41 1.83 7.32
C SER A 81 1.86 2.27 5.95
N GLY A 82 1.23 3.29 5.41
CA GLY A 82 1.73 3.89 4.19
C GLY A 82 1.31 5.33 3.98
N GLU A 83 2.12 6.01 3.18
CA GLU A 83 1.83 7.37 2.72
C GLU A 83 1.15 7.30 1.36
N TYR A 84 0.14 8.14 1.18
CA TYR A 84 -0.56 8.27 -0.08
C TYR A 84 -0.84 9.73 -0.39
N ALA A 85 -1.00 10.01 -1.67
CA ALA A 85 -1.34 11.35 -2.14
C ALA A 85 -2.65 11.29 -2.93
N ASN A 86 -3.71 11.82 -2.33
CA ASN A 86 -5.08 11.85 -2.87
C ASN A 86 -5.14 12.29 -4.34
N LEU A 87 -6.05 11.72 -5.12
CA LEU A 87 -6.33 12.20 -6.48
C LEU A 87 -6.55 13.74 -6.46
N PHE A 88 -5.91 14.45 -7.38
CA PHE A 88 -6.19 15.88 -7.56
C PHE A 88 -7.55 16.04 -8.25
N GLN A 89 -8.51 16.64 -7.54
CA GLN A 89 -9.88 16.82 -8.02
C GLN A 89 -10.16 18.24 -8.58
N GLY A 90 -9.11 19.00 -8.88
CA GLY A 90 -9.21 20.36 -9.44
C GLY A 90 -9.05 21.47 -8.40
N VAL A 91 -8.83 22.69 -8.86
CA VAL A 91 -8.59 23.86 -7.99
C VAL A 91 -9.84 24.35 -7.24
N ASN A 92 -11.00 23.83 -7.59
CA ASN A 92 -12.28 24.18 -6.98
C ASN A 92 -12.75 23.11 -5.96
N THR A 93 -11.99 22.02 -5.80
CA THR A 93 -12.31 20.93 -4.88
C THR A 93 -11.26 20.90 -3.78
N PRO A 94 -11.63 21.13 -2.50
CA PRO A 94 -10.66 21.10 -1.41
C PRO A 94 -9.92 19.75 -1.31
N PRO A 95 -8.58 19.76 -1.14
CA PRO A 95 -7.74 20.95 -1.01
C PRO A 95 -7.38 21.54 -2.38
N ALA A 96 -7.74 22.82 -2.58
CA ALA A 96 -7.75 23.52 -3.88
C ALA A 96 -6.36 23.67 -4.55
N PHE A 97 -5.26 23.55 -3.81
CA PHE A 97 -3.90 23.71 -4.35
C PHE A 97 -2.89 22.76 -3.72
N GLY A 98 -3.37 21.74 -3.03
CA GLY A 98 -2.53 20.78 -2.33
C GLY A 98 -3.24 19.45 -2.32
N ARG A 99 -2.47 18.37 -2.37
CA ARG A 99 -3.01 17.12 -1.89
C ARG A 99 -2.83 17.10 -0.38
N ASN A 100 -3.81 16.57 0.32
CA ASN A 100 -3.55 16.04 1.63
C ASN A 100 -2.68 14.81 1.38
N TRP A 101 -1.42 14.90 1.79
CA TRP A 101 -0.65 13.70 2.05
C TRP A 101 -1.29 13.08 3.28
N GLY A 102 -1.81 11.88 3.09
CA GLY A 102 -2.40 11.10 4.16
C GLY A 102 -1.46 9.96 4.53
N THR A 103 -1.58 9.52 5.77
CA THR A 103 -1.06 8.22 6.19
C THR A 103 -2.25 7.30 6.43
N TRP A 104 -2.18 6.08 5.96
CA TRP A 104 -3.05 5.00 6.45
C TRP A 104 -2.22 4.10 7.34
N ILE A 105 -2.83 3.63 8.43
CA ILE A 105 -2.25 2.65 9.35
C ILE A 105 -3.34 1.62 9.58
N GLY A 106 -2.97 0.35 9.51
CA GLY A 106 -3.88 -0.73 9.83
C GLY A 106 -3.12 -1.94 10.34
N ALA A 107 -3.89 -2.94 10.76
CA ALA A 107 -3.38 -4.23 11.17
C ALA A 107 -4.29 -5.33 10.66
N ILE A 108 -3.70 -6.47 10.33
CA ILE A 108 -4.41 -7.74 10.13
C ILE A 108 -3.93 -8.75 11.14
N SER A 109 -4.77 -9.76 11.38
CA SER A 109 -4.33 -10.98 12.05
C SER A 109 -3.24 -11.66 11.21
N ALA A 110 -2.19 -12.12 11.89
CA ALA A 110 -1.13 -12.95 11.30
C ALA A 110 -1.57 -14.41 11.14
N SER A 111 -2.75 -14.77 11.68
CA SER A 111 -3.36 -16.11 11.76
C SER A 111 -4.84 -16.11 11.46
#